data_AF-T0RYR1-F1
#
_entry.id   AF-T0RYR1-F1
#
_cell.length_a   1.000
_cell.length_b   1.000
_cell.length_c   1.000
_cell.angle_alpha   90.00
_cell.angle_beta   90.00
_cell.angle_gamma   90.00
#
_symmetry.space_group_name_H-M   'P 1'
#
loop_
_entity.id
_entity.type
_entity.pdbx_description
1 polymer ?
#
loop_
_entity_poly.entity_id
_entity_poly.type
_entity_poly.pdbx_seq_one_letter_code
_entity_poly.pdbx_strand_id
1 'polypeptide(L)'
;MTKTLMLGLAVFFSLNAFASKDTCLSKLTYDFAVDSRSFKVDTDSMVVLGDEKDYLTQAISIVRGTLDLHGCDGRSDINFGHGPMGRTKSSCKQLIKGRDYSVSCYVESSLGYFFITKDLQTNAFVVFSRWD
;
A
#
# COMPACT_ATOMS: atom_id res chain seq x y z
N MET A 1 -17.72 -40.90 -22.82
CA MET A 1 -17.12 -39.74 -23.52
C MET A 1 -17.58 -38.38 -22.96
N THR A 2 -18.78 -38.26 -22.40
CA THR A 2 -19.29 -37.01 -21.78
C THR A 2 -18.58 -36.61 -20.48
N LYS A 3 -18.10 -37.56 -19.67
CA LYS A 3 -17.40 -37.27 -18.39
C LYS A 3 -16.01 -36.65 -18.57
N THR A 4 -15.27 -37.05 -19.61
CA THR A 4 -13.95 -36.49 -19.95
C THR A 4 -14.05 -35.09 -20.55
N LEU A 5 -15.15 -34.77 -21.24
CA LEU A 5 -15.41 -33.44 -21.79
C LEU A 5 -15.66 -32.40 -20.67
N MET A 6 -16.41 -32.77 -19.63
CA MET A 6 -16.66 -31.89 -18.47
C MET A 6 -15.41 -31.61 -17.65
N LEU A 7 -14.50 -32.59 -17.51
CA LEU A 7 -13.24 -32.40 -16.79
C LEU A 7 -12.30 -31.42 -17.52
N GLY A 8 -12.26 -31.48 -18.85
CA GLY A 8 -11.47 -30.55 -19.67
C GLY A 8 -11.98 -29.11 -19.57
N LEU A 9 -13.30 -28.91 -19.50
CA LEU A 9 -13.90 -27.58 -19.39
C LEU A 9 -13.57 -26.89 -18.05
N ALA A 10 -13.54 -27.66 -16.95
CA ALA A 10 -13.21 -27.11 -15.62
C ALA A 10 -11.75 -26.61 -15.53
N VAL A 11 -10.81 -27.27 -16.22
CA VAL A 11 -9.39 -26.88 -16.24
C VAL A 11 -9.15 -25.61 -17.06
N PHE A 12 -9.96 -25.36 -18.11
CA PHE A 12 -9.87 -24.13 -18.89
C PHE A 12 -10.38 -22.89 -18.13
N PHE A 13 -11.39 -23.02 -17.27
CA PHE A 13 -11.87 -21.89 -16.46
C PHE A 13 -10.94 -21.49 -15.31
N SER A 14 -10.04 -22.38 -14.87
CA SER A 14 -9.07 -22.07 -13.81
C SER A 14 -7.91 -21.16 -14.22
N LEU A 15 -7.77 -20.79 -15.50
CA LEU A 15 -6.61 -20.02 -15.98
C LEU A 15 -6.74 -18.48 -15.87
N ASN A 16 -7.86 -17.94 -15.36
CA ASN A 16 -8.10 -16.49 -15.31
C ASN A 16 -8.05 -15.87 -13.90
N ALA A 17 -7.50 -16.55 -12.90
CA ALA A 17 -7.49 -16.06 -11.52
C ALA A 17 -6.28 -15.16 -11.17
N PHE A 18 -5.69 -14.47 -12.14
CA PHE A 18 -4.72 -13.40 -11.84
C PHE A 18 -5.51 -12.11 -11.66
N ALA A 19 -5.61 -11.62 -10.41
CA ALA A 19 -6.08 -10.27 -10.17
C ALA A 19 -5.14 -9.32 -10.92
N SER A 20 -5.67 -8.60 -11.91
CA SER A 20 -4.89 -7.58 -12.60
C SER A 20 -4.45 -6.53 -11.58
N LYS A 21 -3.22 -6.03 -11.70
CA LYS A 21 -2.69 -4.85 -11.00
C LYS A 21 -3.72 -3.72 -10.95
N ASP A 22 -4.40 -3.49 -12.07
CA ASP A 22 -5.41 -2.43 -12.17
C ASP A 22 -6.61 -2.67 -11.27
N THR A 23 -7.00 -3.93 -11.04
CA THR A 23 -8.14 -4.29 -10.18
C THR A 23 -7.84 -4.07 -8.70
N CYS A 24 -6.64 -4.38 -8.24
CA CYS A 24 -6.28 -4.17 -6.83
C CYS A 24 -6.13 -2.67 -6.53
N LEU A 25 -5.47 -1.93 -7.43
CA LEU A 25 -5.25 -0.48 -7.27
C LEU A 25 -6.58 0.28 -7.36
N SER A 26 -7.47 -0.09 -8.29
CA SER A 26 -8.86 0.38 -8.35
C SER A 26 -9.58 0.22 -7.02
N LYS A 27 -9.50 -0.95 -6.38
CA LYS A 27 -10.11 -1.18 -5.07
C LYS A 27 -9.47 -0.36 -3.95
N LEU A 28 -8.16 -0.13 -4.00
CA LEU A 28 -7.43 0.68 -3.01
C LEU A 28 -7.76 2.16 -3.17
N THR A 29 -7.86 2.68 -4.40
CA THR A 29 -8.19 4.08 -4.66
C THR A 29 -9.69 4.35 -4.72
N TYR A 30 -10.52 3.29 -4.69
CA TYR A 30 -11.94 3.37 -4.98
C TYR A 30 -12.20 4.02 -6.35
N ASP A 31 -11.47 3.57 -7.37
CA ASP A 31 -11.47 4.14 -8.72
C ASP A 31 -11.25 5.66 -8.75
N PHE A 32 -10.53 6.18 -7.76
CA PHE A 32 -10.33 7.62 -7.53
C PHE A 32 -11.64 8.42 -7.41
N ALA A 33 -12.76 7.78 -7.06
CA ALA A 33 -14.05 8.43 -6.88
C ALA A 33 -14.11 9.30 -5.60
N VAL A 34 -13.08 9.24 -4.75
CA VAL A 34 -12.88 10.10 -3.59
C VAL A 34 -11.46 10.65 -3.58
N ASP A 35 -11.28 11.87 -3.07
CA ASP A 35 -9.97 12.54 -3.05
C ASP A 35 -8.97 11.85 -2.11
N SER A 36 -9.47 11.25 -1.02
CA SER A 36 -8.64 10.54 -0.05
C SER A 36 -9.34 9.34 0.59
N ARG A 37 -8.53 8.40 1.08
CA ARG A 37 -8.98 7.22 1.81
C ARG A 37 -8.08 6.92 2.99
N SER A 38 -8.68 6.52 4.09
CA SER A 38 -7.96 6.17 5.31
C SER A 38 -8.02 4.68 5.59
N PHE A 39 -6.89 4.13 6.00
CA PHE A 39 -6.69 2.74 6.35
C PHE A 39 -6.10 2.69 7.76
N LYS A 40 -6.60 1.75 8.56
CA LYS A 40 -5.96 1.34 9.80
C LYS A 40 -5.38 -0.03 9.56
N VAL A 41 -4.07 -0.18 9.77
CA VAL A 41 -3.36 -1.43 9.54
C VAL A 41 -2.64 -1.88 10.80
N ASP A 42 -2.66 -3.18 11.06
CA ASP A 42 -1.92 -3.80 12.15
C ASP A 42 -0.50 -4.11 11.67
N THR A 43 0.49 -3.41 12.22
CA THR A 43 1.90 -3.58 11.89
C THR A 43 2.46 -4.94 12.29
N ASP A 44 1.84 -5.65 13.23
CA ASP A 44 2.26 -7.00 13.62
C ASP A 44 1.86 -8.04 12.58
N SER A 45 0.86 -7.72 11.75
CA SER A 45 0.40 -8.59 10.66
C SER A 45 1.24 -8.45 9.38
N MET A 46 2.24 -7.56 9.35
CA MET A 46 3.06 -7.27 8.17
C MET A 46 4.54 -7.17 8.50
N VAL A 47 5.38 -7.34 7.47
CA VAL A 47 6.82 -7.15 7.61
C VAL A 47 7.13 -5.66 7.51
N VAL A 48 7.39 -5.02 8.65
CA VAL A 48 7.89 -3.63 8.70
C VAL A 48 9.41 -3.62 8.68
N LEU A 49 9.99 -3.06 7.62
CA LEU A 49 11.42 -2.90 7.45
C LEU A 49 11.93 -1.58 8.05
N GLY A 50 13.23 -1.53 8.33
CA GLY A 50 13.93 -0.35 8.83
C GLY A 50 14.22 -0.41 10.32
N ASP A 51 15.32 0.21 10.73
CA ASP A 51 15.69 0.34 12.14
C ASP A 51 14.68 1.24 12.89
N GLU A 52 14.69 1.19 14.22
CA GLU A 52 13.77 1.93 15.09
C GLU A 52 13.69 3.43 14.75
N LYS A 53 14.82 4.03 14.34
CA LYS A 53 14.94 5.45 13.98
C LYS A 53 14.83 5.74 12.48
N ASP A 54 14.75 4.71 11.64
CA ASP A 54 14.52 4.86 10.20
C ASP A 54 13.02 4.93 9.89
N TYR A 55 12.42 6.04 10.31
CA TYR A 55 10.98 6.27 10.16
C TYR A 55 10.53 6.26 8.70
N LEU A 56 11.40 6.68 7.77
CA LEU A 56 11.05 6.75 6.36
C LEU A 56 10.97 5.36 5.74
N THR A 57 11.95 4.50 6.01
CA THR A 57 11.90 3.10 5.55
C THR A 57 10.71 2.37 6.16
N GLN A 58 10.44 2.57 7.46
CA GLN A 58 9.24 2.02 8.11
C GLN A 58 7.96 2.49 7.44
N ALA A 59 7.83 3.80 7.16
CA ALA A 59 6.65 4.37 6.51
C ALA A 59 6.42 3.79 5.11
N ILE A 60 7.48 3.68 4.29
CA ILE A 60 7.40 3.05 2.97
C ILE A 60 6.99 1.58 3.13
N SER A 61 7.56 0.85 4.08
CA SER A 61 7.22 -0.55 4.35
C SER A 61 5.75 -0.73 4.75
N ILE A 62 5.21 0.19 5.56
CA ILE A 62 3.79 0.19 5.96
C ILE A 62 2.89 0.46 4.75
N VAL A 63 3.25 1.39 3.87
CA VAL A 63 2.48 1.61 2.63
C VAL A 63 2.49 0.35 1.78
N ARG A 64 3.64 -0.32 1.63
CA ARG A 64 3.72 -1.62 0.93
C ARG A 64 2.84 -2.69 1.57
N GLY A 65 2.91 -2.86 2.89
CA GLY A 65 2.04 -3.79 3.60
C GLY A 65 0.56 -3.46 3.45
N THR A 66 0.21 -2.17 3.39
CA THR A 66 -1.18 -1.73 3.12
C THR A 66 -1.63 -2.15 1.71
N LEU A 67 -0.76 -2.02 0.71
CA LEU A 67 -1.03 -2.50 -0.66
C LEU A 67 -1.22 -4.02 -0.69
N ASP A 68 -0.34 -4.75 0.01
CA ASP A 68 -0.39 -6.21 0.10
C ASP A 68 -1.71 -6.69 0.75
N LEU A 69 -2.15 -6.04 1.82
CA LEU A 69 -3.43 -6.33 2.49
C LEU A 69 -4.66 -6.11 1.59
N HIS A 70 -4.54 -5.27 0.56
CA HIS A 70 -5.59 -5.02 -0.42
C HIS A 70 -5.40 -5.81 -1.73
N GLY A 71 -4.48 -6.77 -1.74
CA GLY A 71 -4.26 -7.71 -2.84
C GLY A 71 -3.42 -7.16 -3.99
N CYS A 72 -2.68 -6.07 -3.76
CA CYS A 72 -1.63 -5.61 -4.67
C CYS A 72 -0.27 -6.21 -4.28
N ASP A 73 0.71 -6.12 -5.16
CA ASP A 73 2.13 -6.29 -4.82
C ASP A 73 2.73 -4.92 -4.48
N GLY A 74 2.90 -4.63 -3.20
CA GLY A 74 3.47 -3.37 -2.71
C GLY A 74 4.89 -3.09 -3.21
N ARG A 75 5.61 -4.07 -3.76
CA ARG A 75 6.97 -3.88 -4.28
C ARG A 75 6.98 -3.44 -5.75
N SER A 76 6.01 -3.87 -6.54
CA SER A 76 6.04 -3.70 -8.00
C SER A 76 4.85 -2.93 -8.58
N ASP A 77 3.70 -2.90 -7.90
CA ASP A 77 2.51 -2.24 -8.41
C ASP A 77 2.59 -0.72 -8.33
N ILE A 78 3.35 -0.19 -7.36
CA ILE A 78 3.53 1.25 -7.18
C ILE A 78 5.01 1.62 -7.19
N ASN A 79 5.34 2.68 -7.93
CA ASN A 79 6.69 3.23 -7.94
C ASN A 79 6.82 4.34 -6.88
N PHE A 80 7.78 4.18 -5.96
CA PHE A 80 8.08 5.17 -4.91
C PHE A 80 9.30 6.05 -5.23
N GLY A 81 9.90 5.91 -6.42
CA GLY A 81 11.02 6.72 -6.91
C GLY A 81 10.65 7.74 -7.99
N HIS A 82 9.54 7.52 -8.69
CA HIS A 82 9.06 8.40 -9.76
C HIS A 82 7.54 8.58 -9.71
N GLY A 83 7.09 9.82 -9.77
CA GLY A 83 5.68 10.22 -9.81
C GLY A 83 5.41 11.20 -10.95
N PRO A 84 4.17 11.73 -11.07
CA PRO A 84 3.77 12.58 -12.20
C PRO A 84 4.62 13.84 -12.38
N MET A 85 5.19 14.36 -11.29
CA MET A 85 6.03 15.56 -11.27
C MET A 85 7.54 15.25 -11.29
N GLY A 86 7.95 14.01 -11.60
CA GLY A 86 9.34 13.59 -11.67
C GLY A 86 9.76 12.73 -10.48
N ARG A 87 10.93 13.00 -9.88
CA ARG A 87 11.42 12.22 -8.73
C ARG A 87 10.53 12.46 -7.51
N THR A 88 10.04 11.38 -6.92
CA THR A 88 9.23 11.42 -5.70
C THR A 88 10.01 11.98 -4.52
N LYS A 89 9.29 12.66 -3.62
CA LYS A 89 9.80 13.17 -2.36
C LYS A 89 9.06 12.52 -1.21
N SER A 90 9.80 12.07 -0.20
CA SER A 90 9.22 11.48 0.99
C SER A 90 9.97 11.98 2.20
N SER A 91 9.27 12.24 3.29
CA SER A 91 9.88 12.77 4.51
C SER A 91 9.08 12.40 5.75
N CYS A 92 9.76 12.35 6.89
CA CYS A 92 9.14 12.15 8.19
C CYS A 92 9.49 13.32 9.09
N LYS A 93 8.52 13.75 9.89
CA LYS A 93 8.70 14.85 10.84
C LYS A 93 8.13 14.46 12.20
N GLN A 94 8.89 14.75 13.25
CA GLN A 94 8.39 14.70 14.61
C GLN A 94 7.36 15.82 14.83
N LEU A 95 6.17 15.43 15.29
CA LEU A 95 5.09 16.33 15.67
C LEU A 95 5.37 16.95 17.04
N ILE A 96 5.84 16.14 17.99
CA ILE A 96 6.24 16.59 19.33
C ILE A 96 7.73 16.31 19.52
N LYS A 97 8.51 17.38 19.73
CA LYS A 97 9.97 17.27 19.95
C LYS A 97 10.27 16.40 21.17
N GLY A 98 11.27 15.52 21.04
CA GLY A 98 11.71 14.62 22.11
C GLY A 98 10.79 13.42 22.35
N ARG A 99 9.76 13.23 21.51
CA ARG A 99 8.92 12.03 21.53
C ARG A 99 9.11 11.27 20.21
N ASP A 100 9.98 10.26 20.24
CA ASP A 100 10.39 9.51 19.05
C ASP A 100 9.23 8.79 18.35
N TYR A 101 8.19 8.39 19.08
CA TYR A 101 6.96 7.82 18.53
C TYR A 101 6.00 8.86 17.93
N SER A 102 6.22 10.15 18.17
CA SER A 102 5.35 11.22 17.67
C SER A 102 5.80 11.66 16.29
N VAL A 103 5.78 10.75 15.31
CA VAL A 103 6.25 10.99 13.95
C VAL A 103 5.08 10.86 12.96
N SER A 104 5.02 11.81 12.04
CA SER A 104 4.18 11.72 10.84
C SER A 104 5.08 11.70 9.62
N CYS A 105 4.82 10.74 8.73
CA CYS A 105 5.52 10.60 7.47
C CYS A 105 4.59 10.93 6.30
N TYR A 106 5.20 11.45 5.25
CA TYR A 106 4.62 11.68 3.95
C TYR A 106 5.45 10.90 2.93
N VAL A 107 4.78 10.11 2.10
CA VAL A 107 5.40 9.26 1.08
C VAL A 107 4.73 9.49 -0.27
N GLU A 108 5.47 10.01 -1.24
CA GLU A 108 5.00 10.13 -2.62
C GLU A 108 5.16 8.83 -3.41
N SER A 109 4.27 8.64 -4.38
CA SER A 109 4.34 7.54 -5.33
C SER A 109 3.80 7.92 -6.71
N SER A 110 3.89 6.99 -7.65
CA SER A 110 3.25 7.10 -8.96
C SER A 110 1.73 7.21 -8.91
N LEU A 111 1.08 6.80 -7.81
CA LEU A 111 -0.37 6.77 -7.66
C LEU A 111 -0.93 8.03 -6.98
N GLY A 112 -0.18 8.59 -6.04
CA GLY A 112 -0.63 9.65 -5.15
C GLY A 112 0.39 9.87 -4.05
N TYR A 113 -0.08 10.36 -2.90
CA TYR A 113 0.73 10.47 -1.70
C TYR A 113 0.04 9.83 -0.50
N PHE A 114 0.86 9.37 0.43
CA PHE A 114 0.42 8.68 1.64
C PHE A 114 0.90 9.46 2.87
N PHE A 115 0.00 9.71 3.81
CA PHE A 115 0.36 10.13 5.16
C PHE A 115 0.31 8.94 6.11
N ILE A 116 1.34 8.80 6.93
CA ILE A 116 1.48 7.66 7.83
C ILE A 116 1.77 8.17 9.23
N THR A 117 0.99 7.71 10.19
CA THR A 117 1.25 7.87 11.63
C THR A 117 1.14 6.51 12.31
N LYS A 118 1.93 6.27 13.35
CA LYS A 118 1.87 5.05 14.16
C LYS A 118 1.32 5.37 15.55
N ASP A 119 0.59 4.43 16.13
CA ASP A 119 0.34 4.46 17.57
C ASP A 119 1.52 3.84 18.34
N LEU A 120 1.42 3.86 19.68
CA LEU A 120 2.41 3.28 20.58
C LEU A 120 2.34 1.75 20.68
N GLN A 121 1.34 1.13 20.06
CA GLN A 121 1.11 -0.29 20.10
C GLN A 121 1.56 -0.87 18.76
N THR A 122 0.60 -1.32 17.97
CA THR A 122 0.82 -2.11 16.77
C THR A 122 0.02 -1.56 15.59
N ASN A 123 -0.60 -0.38 15.69
CA ASN A 123 -1.37 0.15 14.57
C ASN A 123 -0.64 1.27 13.85
N ALA A 124 -0.73 1.25 12.53
CA ALA A 124 -0.46 2.41 11.70
C ALA A 124 -1.75 2.91 11.05
N PHE A 125 -1.86 4.22 10.92
CA PHE A 125 -2.90 4.90 10.19
C PHE A 125 -2.29 5.45 8.90
N VAL A 126 -2.84 5.02 7.77
CA VAL A 126 -2.39 5.39 6.44
C VAL A 126 -3.51 6.16 5.77
N VAL A 127 -3.23 7.38 5.31
CA VAL A 127 -4.15 8.16 4.50
C VAL A 127 -3.58 8.27 3.10
N PHE A 128 -4.23 7.65 2.13
CA PHE A 128 -3.96 7.86 0.71
C PHE A 128 -4.69 9.11 0.22
N SER A 129 -4.02 9.91 -0.60
CA SER A 129 -4.61 11.00 -1.36
C SER A 129 -4.10 10.97 -2.80
N ARG A 130 -5.00 11.23 -3.75
CA ARG A 130 -4.65 11.34 -5.17
C ARG A 130 -3.90 12.66 -5.44
N TRP A 131 -3.25 12.75 -6.60
CA TRP A 131 -2.42 13.90 -6.96
C TRP A 131 -3.23 15.16 -7.33
N ASP A 132 -4.50 15.00 -7.68
CA ASP A 132 -5.42 15.97 -8.27
C ASP A 132 -6.52 16.48 -7.33
#